data_AF-X1ET45-F1
#
_entry.id   AF-X1ET45-F1
#
_cell.length_a   1.000
_cell.length_b   1.000
_cell.length_c   1.000
_cell.angle_alpha   90.00
_cell.angle_beta   90.00
_cell.angle_gamma   90.00
#
_symmetry.space_group_name_H-M   'P 1'
#
loop_
_entity.id
_entity.type
_entity.pdbx_description
1 polymer ?
#
loop_
_entity_poly.entity_id
_entity_poly.type
_entity_poly.pdbx_seq_one_letter_code
_entity_poly.pdbx_strand_id
1 'polypeptide(L)'
;MEVIEIFAVGANFSTWMRLLIENKFNLSLNKLPQIFFVTLVVVFFTPLSIIEKLLFDRKVKKIKLKQDPLFILGHWRQGTTFLHEILLH
;
A
#
# COMPACT_ATOMS: atom_id res chain seq x y z
N MET A 1 -0.01 14.99 11.30
CA MET A 1 1.20 14.20 11.61
C MET A 1 0.85 12.74 11.81
N GLU A 2 -0.17 12.44 12.63
CA GLU A 2 -0.71 11.09 12.85
C GLU A 2 -1.09 10.36 11.55
N VAL A 3 -1.64 11.10 10.58
CA VAL A 3 -2.01 10.55 9.26
C VAL A 3 -0.79 9.95 8.54
N ILE A 4 0.41 10.54 8.66
CA ILE A 4 1.63 10.05 8.00
C ILE A 4 2.13 8.76 8.65
N GLU A 5 1.93 8.59 9.97
CA GLU A 5 2.33 7.37 10.67
C GLU A 5 1.54 6.15 10.18
N ILE A 6 0.23 6.31 9.99
CA ILE A 6 -0.65 5.25 9.46
C ILE A 6 -0.19 4.84 8.06
N PHE A 7 0.13 5.82 7.20
CA PHE A 7 0.64 5.54 5.86
C PHE A 7 2.02 4.89 5.85
N ALA A 8 2.90 5.27 6.78
CA ALA A 8 4.25 4.71 6.86
C ALA A 8 4.27 3.26 7.36
N VAL A 9 3.31 2.86 8.20
CA VAL A 9 3.15 1.47 8.66
C VAL A 9 2.81 0.51 7.50
N GLY A 10 2.10 0.98 6.49
CA GLY A 10 1.80 0.20 5.28
C GLY A 10 2.92 0.16 4.24
N ALA A 11 4.02 0.90 4.47
CA ALA A 11 5.13 0.98 3.53
C ALA A 11 6.11 -0.19 3.70
N ASN A 12 6.71 -0.61 2.60
CA ASN A 12 7.83 -1.56 2.62
C ASN A 12 9.14 -0.84 3.04
N PHE A 13 10.11 -1.60 3.54
CA PHE A 13 11.39 -1.06 4.05
C PHE A 13 12.10 -0.14 3.07
N SER A 14 12.07 -0.46 1.77
CA SER A 14 12.66 0.40 0.73
C SER A 14 12.01 1.78 0.66
N THR A 15 10.68 1.86 0.82
CA THR A 15 9.96 3.14 0.78
C THR A 15 10.20 3.92 2.07
N TRP A 16 10.22 3.25 3.22
CA TRP A 16 10.56 3.88 4.49
C TRP A 16 11.96 4.49 4.49
N MET A 17 12.97 3.75 4.03
CA MET A 17 14.34 4.25 3.89
C MET A 17 14.42 5.43 2.92
N ARG A 18 13.70 5.36 1.80
CA ARG A 18 13.63 6.46 0.83
C ARG A 18 13.04 7.72 1.45
N LEU A 19 11.96 7.60 2.21
CA LEU A 19 11.34 8.73 2.90
C LEU A 19 12.29 9.38 3.92
N LEU A 20 13.06 8.58 4.67
CA LEU A 20 14.05 9.10 5.62
C LEU A 20 15.17 9.88 4.91
N ILE A 21 15.65 9.37 3.77
CA ILE A 21 16.70 10.00 2.97
C ILE A 21 16.19 11.29 2.32
N GLU A 22 15.00 11.28 1.71
CA GLU A 22 14.39 12.46 1.07
C GLU A 22 14.11 13.58 2.08
N ASN A 23 13.74 13.23 3.32
CA ASN A 23 13.58 14.18 4.40
C ASN A 23 14.90 14.57 5.11
N LYS A 24 16.06 14.14 4.59
CA LYS A 24 17.41 14.43 5.13
C LYS A 24 17.57 14.10 6.62
N PHE A 25 16.83 13.12 7.13
CA PHE A 25 16.78 12.86 8.57
C PHE A 25 16.50 14.11 9.42
N ASN A 26 15.72 15.06 8.91
CA ASN A 26 15.26 16.22 9.66
C ASN A 26 14.18 15.78 10.67
N LEU A 27 14.60 14.98 11.64
CA LEU A 27 13.75 14.34 12.62
C LEU A 27 13.68 15.24 13.84
N SER A 28 12.48 15.69 14.18
CA SER A 28 12.25 16.38 15.46
C SER A 28 12.54 15.40 16.59
N LEU A 29 13.39 15.77 17.56
CA LEU A 29 13.77 14.92 18.70
C LEU A 29 12.54 14.39 19.47
N ASN A 30 11.46 15.18 19.51
CA ASN A 30 10.19 14.81 20.16
C ASN A 30 9.47 13.62 19.48
N LYS A 31 9.87 13.22 18.27
CA LYS A 31 9.24 12.15 17.47
C LYS A 31 10.10 10.91 17.32
N LEU A 32 11.27 10.86 17.98
CA LEU A 32 12.14 9.69 17.94
C LEU A 32 11.43 8.38 18.33
N PRO A 33 10.54 8.35 19.36
CA PRO A 33 9.80 7.12 19.69
C PRO A 33 8.90 6.63 18.55
N GLN A 34 8.26 7.56 17.83
CA GLN A 34 7.37 7.26 16.71
C GLN A 34 8.15 6.68 15.53
N ILE A 35 9.28 7.30 15.17
CA ILE A 35 10.17 6.83 14.10
C ILE A 35 10.72 5.43 14.40
N PHE A 36 11.08 5.19 15.67
CA PHE A 36 11.54 3.88 16.12
C PHE A 36 10.43 2.82 15.98
N PHE A 37 9.21 3.14 16.43
CA PHE A 37 8.06 2.24 16.31
C PHE A 37 7.78 1.89 14.85
N VAL A 38 7.71 2.89 13.96
CA VAL A 38 7.50 2.66 12.52
C VAL A 38 8.63 1.83 11.92
N THR A 39 9.88 2.09 12.28
CA THR A 39 11.02 1.30 11.80
C THR A 39 10.92 -0.16 12.22
N LEU A 40 10.54 -0.43 13.48
CA LEU A 40 10.36 -1.79 13.98
C LEU A 40 9.25 -2.52 13.23
N VAL A 41 8.10 -1.87 13.06
CA VAL A 41 6.95 -2.41 12.32
C VAL A 41 7.34 -2.71 10.87
N VAL A 42 7.95 -1.77 10.17
CA VAL A 42 8.37 -1.95 8.77
C VAL A 42 9.39 -3.07 8.62
N VAL A 43 10.38 -3.17 9.51
CA VAL A 43 11.38 -4.26 9.50
C VAL A 43 10.71 -5.62 9.73
N PHE A 44 9.71 -5.70 10.62
CA PHE A 44 9.01 -6.94 10.91
C PHE A 44 8.08 -7.39 9.77
N PHE A 45 7.36 -6.45 9.12
CA PHE A 45 6.40 -6.77 8.05
C PHE A 45 7.05 -6.91 6.66
N THR A 46 8.21 -6.31 6.42
CA THR A 46 8.91 -6.41 5.14
C THR A 46 9.25 -7.86 4.72
N PRO A 47 9.81 -8.74 5.57
CA PRO A 47 10.07 -10.12 5.16
C PRO A 47 8.79 -10.87 4.81
N LEU A 48 7.69 -10.64 5.52
CA LEU A 48 6.40 -11.23 5.20
C LEU A 48 5.91 -10.80 3.82
N SER A 49 6.01 -9.50 3.50
CA SER A 49 5.68 -8.96 2.17
C SER A 49 6.57 -9.52 1.06
N ILE A 50 7.87 -9.72 1.32
CA ILE A 50 8.79 -10.33 0.36
C ILE A 50 8.43 -11.80 0.12
N ILE A 51 8.11 -12.56 1.17
CA ILE A 51 7.69 -13.96 1.07
C ILE A 51 6.40 -14.07 0.28
N GLU A 52 5.39 -13.26 0.59
CA GLU A 52 4.13 -13.20 -0.14
C GLU A 52 4.39 -12.92 -1.63
N LYS A 53 5.19 -11.90 -1.94
CA LYS A 53 5.54 -11.56 -3.31
C LYS A 53 6.26 -12.73 -3.99
N LEU A 54 7.23 -13.37 -3.35
CA LEU A 54 7.97 -14.48 -3.96
C LEU A 54 7.07 -15.70 -4.26
N LEU A 55 6.14 -16.02 -3.36
CA LEU A 55 5.23 -17.14 -3.49
C LEU A 55 4.12 -16.88 -4.52
N PHE A 56 3.52 -15.70 -4.49
CA PHE A 56 2.31 -15.40 -5.27
C PHE A 56 2.56 -14.64 -6.56
N ASP A 57 3.68 -13.93 -6.74
CA ASP A 57 3.96 -13.15 -7.96
C ASP A 57 3.96 -14.04 -9.21
N ARG A 58 4.50 -15.27 -9.11
CA ARG A 58 4.42 -16.26 -10.20
C ARG A 58 3.01 -16.75 -10.47
N LYS A 59 2.18 -16.88 -9.42
CA LYS A 59 0.79 -17.31 -9.56
C LYS A 59 -0.01 -16.21 -10.22
N VAL A 60 0.09 -14.97 -9.73
CA VAL A 60 -0.59 -13.78 -10.24
C VAL A 60 -0.26 -13.54 -11.71
N LYS A 61 1.03 -13.59 -12.09
CA LYS A 61 1.45 -13.42 -13.50
C LYS A 61 0.91 -14.49 -14.46
N LYS A 62 0.56 -15.67 -13.95
CA LYS A 62 0.00 -16.77 -14.75
C LYS A 62 -1.53 -16.74 -14.81
N ILE A 63 -2.19 -15.89 -14.02
CA ILE A 63 -3.64 -15.75 -14.08
C ILE A 63 -3.99 -15.12 -15.43
N LYS A 64 -4.56 -15.92 -16.33
CA LYS A 64 -5.24 -15.41 -17.51
C LYS A 64 -6.62 -14.91 -17.08
N LEU A 65 -6.90 -13.65 -17.36
CA LEU A 65 -8.24 -13.10 -17.21
C LEU A 65 -9.15 -13.85 -18.19
N LYS A 66 -10.19 -14.52 -17.67
CA LYS A 66 -11.14 -15.29 -18.49
C LYS A 66 -12.02 -14.38 -19.34
N GLN A 67 -12.27 -13.17 -18.86
CA GLN A 67 -13.09 -12.14 -19.46
C GLN A 67 -12.30 -10.82 -19.44
N ASP A 68 -12.50 -9.99 -20.46
CA ASP A 68 -11.90 -8.67 -20.49
C ASP A 68 -12.45 -7.82 -19.32
N PRO A 69 -11.59 -7.11 -18.57
CA PRO A 69 -12.04 -6.33 -17.42
C PRO A 69 -12.88 -5.14 -17.88
N LEU A 70 -14.11 -5.03 -17.35
CA LEU A 70 -14.99 -3.89 -17.56
C LEU A 70 -14.70 -2.82 -16.52
N PHE A 71 -14.24 -1.65 -16.97
CA PHE A 71 -14.00 -0.50 -16.09
C PHE A 71 -15.16 0.49 -16.19
N ILE A 72 -15.83 0.74 -15.07
CA ILE A 72 -16.88 1.75 -14.97
C ILE A 72 -16.24 3.07 -14.56
N LEU A 73 -16.25 4.03 -15.46
CA LEU A 73 -15.74 5.38 -15.21
C LEU A 73 -16.90 6.36 -15.01
N GLY A 74 -16.69 7.36 -14.15
CA GLY A 74 -17.68 8.40 -13.92
C GLY A 74 -17.22 9.42 -12.88
N HIS A 75 -17.82 10.62 -12.91
CA HIS A 75 -17.59 11.61 -11.87
C HIS A 75 -18.14 11.11 -10.52
N TRP A 76 -17.58 11.58 -9.41
CA TRP A 76 -18.07 11.22 -8.09
C TRP A 76 -19.57 11.55 -7.96
N ARG A 77 -20.31 10.64 -7.33
CA ARG A 77 -21.78 10.70 -7.09
C ARG A 77 -22.67 10.59 -8.35
N GLN A 78 -22.18 10.02 -9.44
CA GLN A 78 -22.96 9.71 -10.66
C GLN A 78 -23.68 8.34 -10.60
N GLY A 79 -23.71 7.66 -9.44
CA GLY A 79 -24.37 6.36 -9.32
C GLY A 79 -23.62 5.20 -10.01
N THR A 80 -22.30 5.32 -10.22
CA THR A 80 -21.47 4.23 -10.78
C THR A 80 -21.52 2.95 -9.95
N THR A 81 -21.79 3.04 -8.64
CA THR A 81 -22.06 1.88 -7.77
C THR A 81 -23.30 1.10 -8.19
N PHE A 82 -24.41 1.80 -8.49
CA PHE A 82 -25.65 1.16 -8.94
C PHE A 82 -25.46 0.49 -10.31
N LEU A 83 -24.73 1.15 -11.21
CA LEU A 83 -24.37 0.56 -12.50
C LEU A 83 -23.51 -0.70 -12.34
N HIS A 84 -22.55 -0.69 -11.41
CA HIS A 84 -21.72 -1.86 -11.10
C HIS A 84 -22.55 -3.02 -10.55
N GLU A 85 -23.54 -2.76 -9.71
CA GLU A 85 -24.44 -3.79 -9.18
C GLU A 85 -25.29 -4.43 -10.28
N ILE A 86 -25.85 -3.64 -11.21
CA ILE A 86 -26.62 -4.17 -12.35
C ILE A 86 -25.76 -5.04 -13.26
N LEU A 87 -24.50 -4.67 -13.49
CA LEU A 87 -23.60 -5.43 -14.37
C LEU A 87 -23.11 -6.75 -13.74
N LEU A 88 -23.20 -6.87 -12.41
CA LEU A 88 -22.87 -8.09 -11.68
C LEU A 88 -24.03 -9.08 -11.55
N HIS A 89 -25.28 -8.61 -11.63
CA HIS A 89 -26.50 -9.42 -11.53
C HIS A 89 -26.95 -9.91 -12.90
#